data_AF-A0A1F5DMR1-F1
#
_entry.id   AF-A0A1F5DMR1-F1
#
_cell.length_a   1.000
_cell.length_b   1.000
_cell.length_c   1.000
_cell.angle_alpha   90.00
_cell.angle_beta   90.00
_cell.angle_gamma   90.00
#
_symmetry.space_group_name_H-M   'P 1'
#
loop_
_entity.id
_entity.type
_entity.pdbx_description
1 polymer ?
#
loop_
_entity_poly.entity_id
_entity_poly.type
_entity_poly.pdbx_seq_one_letter_code
_entity_poly.pdbx_strand_id
1 'polypeptide(L)' 'MNEEEITEIERRSDLNLIKYFAAELRKIESGVSPCRVLNDSIRRKLVKSGTLIQRRDGWALSDECRKIMRI' A
#
# COMPACT_ATOMS: atom_id res chain seq x y z
N MET A 1 16.42 2.29 22.33
CA MET A 1 15.38 2.21 21.28
C MET A 1 14.81 0.82 21.35
N ASN A 2 13.63 0.66 21.95
CA ASN A 2 12.96 -0.62 22.06
C ASN A 2 12.35 -0.99 20.71
N GLU A 3 12.35 -2.28 20.34
CA GLU A 3 11.77 -2.78 19.08
C GLU A 3 10.29 -2.39 18.91
N GLU A 4 9.56 -2.24 20.01
CA GLU A 4 8.16 -1.76 20.02
C GLU A 4 8.02 -0.34 19.47
N GLU A 5 8.98 0.55 19.73
CA GLU A 5 8.96 1.95 19.32
C GLU A 5 9.22 2.10 17.81
N ILE A 6 10.07 1.23 17.25
CA ILE A 6 10.35 1.16 15.80
C ILE A 6 9.11 0.69 15.04
N THR A 7 8.43 -0.33 15.58
CA THR A 7 7.24 -0.92 14.96
C THR A 7 6.08 0.08 14.88
N GLU A 8 5.89 0.91 15.90
CA GLU A 8 4.84 1.95 15.95
C GLU A 8 5.08 3.05 14.90
N ILE A 9 6.33 3.49 14.71
CA ILE A 9 6.69 4.54 13.75
C ILE A 9 6.48 4.05 12.31
N GLU A 10 6.94 2.85 11.99
CA GLU A 10 6.77 2.26 10.66
C GLU A 10 5.27 2.07 10.33
N ARG A 11 4.48 1.60 11.28
CA ARG A 11 3.03 1.42 11.11
C ARG A 11 2.30 2.73 10.84
N ARG A 12 2.68 3.83 11.51
CA ARG A 12 2.13 5.17 11.24
C ARG A 12 2.51 5.68 9.86
N SER A 13 3.75 5.42 9.43
CA SER A 13 4.24 5.76 8.10
C SER A 13 3.42 5.07 7.00
N ASP A 14 3.13 3.78 7.16
CA ASP A 14 2.36 3.01 6.19
C ASP A 14 0.90 3.47 6.11
N LEU A 15 0.28 3.77 7.25
CA LEU A 15 -1.07 4.36 7.30
C LEU A 15 -1.13 5.71 6.57
N ASN A 16 -0.12 6.55 6.75
CA ASN A 16 -0.02 7.84 6.06
C ASN A 16 0.15 7.64 4.55
N LEU A 17 0.96 6.66 4.13
CA LEU A 17 1.11 6.27 2.71
C LEU A 17 -0.23 5.82 2.10
N ILE A 18 -0.99 4.95 2.79
CA ILE A 18 -2.30 4.48 2.31
C ILE A 18 -3.27 5.65 2.15
N LYS A 19 -3.34 6.54 3.15
CA LYS A 19 -4.22 7.72 3.11
C LYS A 19 -3.83 8.67 1.98
N TYR A 20 -2.53 8.91 1.82
CA TYR A 20 -2.02 9.86 0.82
C TYR A 20 -2.29 9.37 -0.61
N PHE A 21 -2.13 8.07 -0.89
CA PHE A 21 -2.34 7.48 -2.21
C PHE A 21 -3.70 6.79 -2.38
N ALA A 22 -4.70 7.14 -1.56
CA ALA A 22 -5.98 6.44 -1.54
C ALA A 22 -6.69 6.45 -2.91
N ALA A 23 -6.57 7.53 -3.69
CA ALA A 23 -7.19 7.62 -5.02
C ALA A 23 -6.55 6.66 -6.02
N GLU A 24 -5.21 6.58 -6.05
CA GLU A 24 -4.44 5.66 -6.88
C GLU A 24 -4.69 4.21 -6.48
N LEU A 25 -4.73 3.93 -5.18
CA LEU A 25 -5.02 2.60 -4.64
C LEU A 25 -6.42 2.12 -5.04
N ARG A 26 -7.44 2.99 -5.03
CA ARG A 26 -8.79 2.63 -5.53
C ARG A 26 -8.80 2.26 -7.01
N LYS A 27 -8.01 2.96 -7.83
CA LYS A 27 -7.84 2.61 -9.25
C LYS A 27 -7.17 1.24 -9.40
N ILE A 28 -6.19 0.95 -8.56
CA ILE A 28 -5.52 -0.36 -8.55
C ILE A 28 -6.50 -1.46 -8.16
N GLU A 29 -7.32 -1.23 -7.13
CA GLU A 29 -8.36 -2.18 -6.73
C GLU A 29 -9.40 -2.42 -7.83
N SER A 30 -9.72 -1.41 -8.65
CA SER A 30 -10.57 -1.58 -9.83
C SER A 30 -9.86 -2.23 -11.04
N GLY A 31 -8.63 -2.72 -10.87
CA GLY A 31 -7.88 -3.45 -11.90
C GLY A 31 -6.90 -2.61 -12.73
N VAL A 32 -6.68 -1.34 -12.41
CA VAL A 32 -5.66 -0.53 -13.10
C VAL A 32 -4.27 -0.96 -12.64
N SER A 33 -3.37 -1.22 -13.60
CA SER A 33 -1.98 -1.56 -13.27
C SER A 33 -1.30 -0.45 -12.41
N PRO A 34 -0.65 -0.79 -11.28
CA PRO A 34 0.07 0.15 -10.45
C PRO A 34 1.14 0.95 -11.20
N CYS A 35 1.70 0.39 -12.27
CA CYS A 35 2.69 1.07 -13.11
C CYS A 35 2.12 2.30 -13.83
N ARG A 36 0.79 2.42 -13.97
CA ARG A 36 0.13 3.55 -14.63
C ARG A 36 -0.27 4.67 -13.67
N VAL A 37 -0.35 4.38 -12.36
CA VAL A 37 -0.87 5.33 -11.35
C VAL A 37 0.14 5.67 -10.26
N LEU A 38 1.20 4.87 -10.11
CA LEU A 38 2.26 5.08 -9.13
C LEU A 38 3.63 5.11 -9.82
N ASN A 39 4.51 5.99 -9.34
CA ASN A 39 5.92 5.94 -9.72
C ASN A 39 6.62 4.72 -9.10
N ASP A 40 7.82 4.39 -9.61
CA ASP A 40 8.55 3.18 -9.19
C ASP A 40 8.92 3.18 -7.71
N SER A 41 9.35 4.33 -7.17
CA SER A 41 9.74 4.47 -5.76
C SER A 41 8.57 4.17 -4.81
N ILE A 42 7.40 4.73 -5.07
CA ILE A 42 6.21 4.51 -4.26
C ILE A 42 5.71 3.07 -4.39
N ARG A 43 5.71 2.53 -5.62
CA ARG A 43 5.33 1.12 -5.84
C ARG A 43 6.20 0.18 -5.00
N ARG A 44 7.52 0.34 -5.01
CA ARG A 44 8.44 -0.48 -4.20
C ARG A 44 8.16 -0.34 -2.70
N LYS A 45 7.90 0.87 -2.21
CA LYS A 45 7.53 1.09 -0.81
C LYS A 45 6.24 0.35 -0.43
N LEU A 46 5.19 0.47 -1.23
CA LEU A 46 3.91 -0.19 -0.98
C LEU A 46 4.00 -1.71 -1.09
N VAL A 47 4.88 -2.25 -1.94
CA VAL A 47 5.17 -3.69 -1.98
C VAL A 47 5.94 -4.11 -0.73
N LYS A 48 6.95 -3.35 -0.32
CA LYS A 48 7.74 -3.64 0.87
C LYS A 48 6.90 -3.60 2.15
N SER A 49 5.94 -2.67 2.25
CA SER A 49 5.00 -2.59 3.38
C SER A 49 3.90 -3.66 3.33
N GLY A 50 3.81 -4.45 2.25
CA GLY A 50 2.73 -5.41 2.04
C GLY A 50 1.37 -4.78 1.73
N THR A 51 1.30 -3.47 1.49
CA THR A 51 0.08 -2.78 1.06
C THR A 51 -0.33 -3.22 -0.35
N LEU A 52 0.65 -3.34 -1.24
CA LEU A 52 0.48 -3.77 -2.63
C LEU A 52 1.11 -5.15 -2.81
N ILE A 53 0.31 -6.11 -3.28
CA ILE A 53 0.71 -7.50 -3.45
C ILE A 53 0.77 -7.83 -4.94
N GLN A 54 1.94 -8.27 -5.40
CA GLN A 54 2.08 -8.81 -6.75
C GLN A 54 1.57 -10.26 -6.77
N ARG A 55 0.63 -10.56 -7.67
CA ARG A 55 0.10 -11.90 -7.91
C ARG A 55 0.55 -12.38 -9.30
N ARG A 56 0.34 -13.68 -9.58
CA ARG A 56 0.68 -14.29 -10.88
C ARG A 56 0.06 -13.54 -12.06
N ASP A 57 -1.19 -13.11 -11.90
CA ASP A 57 -2.00 -12.52 -12.97
C ASP A 57 -2.25 -11.00 -12.78
N GLY A 58 -1.52 -10.34 -11.88
CA GLY A 58 -1.67 -8.90 -11.69
C GLY A 58 -1.28 -8.40 -10.31
N TRP A 59 -2.06 -7.44 -9.82
CA TRP A 59 -1.80 -6.73 -8.57
C TRP A 59 -3.06 -6.71 -7.72
N ALA A 60 -2.89 -6.80 -6.40
CA ALA A 60 -3.97 -6.73 -5.44
C ALA A 60 -3.55 -5.87 -4.24
N LEU A 61 -4.51 -5.24 -3.57
CA LEU A 61 -4.26 -4.65 -2.25
C LEU A 61 -4.32 -5.71 -1.16
N SER A 62 -3.63 -5.48 -0.05
CA SER A 62 -3.81 -6.27 1.17
C SER A 62 -5.15 -5.97 1.83
N ASP A 63 -5.65 -6.94 2.59
CA ASP A 63 -6.94 -6.79 3.29
C ASP A 63 -6.91 -5.67 4.33
N GLU A 64 -5.76 -5.42 4.95
CA GLU A 64 -5.59 -4.31 5.88
C GLU A 64 -5.74 -2.95 5.16
N CYS A 65 -5.13 -2.83 3.97
CA CYS A 65 -5.30 -1.65 3.13
C CYS A 65 -6.76 -1.43 2.74
N ARG A 66 -7.45 -2.50 2.32
CA ARG A 66 -8.89 -2.48 2.00
C ARG A 66 -9.73 -2.02 3.19
N LYS A 67 -9.50 -2.55 4.39
CA LYS A 67 -10.18 -2.14 5.63
C LYS A 67 -9.98 -0.66 5.94
N ILE A 68 -8.74 -0.18 5.85
CA ILE A 68 -8.41 1.24 6.07
C ILE A 68 -9.14 2.13 5.05
N MET A 69 -9.21 1.69 3.78
CA MET A 69 -9.86 2.41 2.70
C MET A 69 -11.38 2.23 2.64
N ARG A 70 -11.93 1.27 3.38
CA ARG A 70 -13.35 0.86 3.36
C ARG A 70 -13.82 0.46 1.96
N ILE A 71 -13.10 -0.46 1.31
CA ILE A 71 -13.41 -1.06 0.00
C ILE A 71 -13.34 -2.58 0.05
#